data_AF-A0A7X1L3V2-F1
#
_entry.id   AF-A0A7X1L3V2-F1
#
_cell.length_a   1.000
_cell.length_b   1.000
_cell.length_c   1.000
_cell.angle_alpha   90.00
_cell.angle_beta   90.00
_cell.angle_gamma   90.00
#
_symmetry.space_group_name_H-M   'P 1'
#
loop_
_entity.id
_entity.type
_entity.pdbx_description
1 polymer ?
#
loop_
_entity_poly.entity_id
_entity_poly.type
_entity_poly.pdbx_seq_one_letter_code
_entity_poly.pdbx_strand_id
1 'polypeptide(L)'
;MLKFYLNRDLSARLGIPLSRWKRWSREFLPPDPLGGHQSGYARQYSTKDAFLVYLAGFLVSTLGFSIPAARQILHDLTPWLNKNVIENGAWAADLSGDAAVGSPCIDLIIMPARRKVTPAFTYRIRSRIERKTLEEGETTLWQEQFTEQVIKPGEPLTAGCYPACARWVDLSGIAEHFFARLTSNAS
;
A
#
# COMPACT_ATOMS: atom_id res chain seq x y z
N MET A 1 1.85 -14.89 17.77
CA MET A 1 2.15 -16.14 16.99
C MET A 1 2.36 -15.73 15.55
N LEU A 2 3.51 -16.05 14.92
CA LEU A 2 3.72 -15.76 13.50
C LEU A 2 2.76 -16.63 12.67
N LYS A 3 1.83 -15.98 11.96
CA LYS A 3 0.93 -16.65 11.03
C LYS A 3 1.55 -16.62 9.65
N PHE A 4 1.72 -17.79 9.07
CA PHE A 4 2.18 -17.95 7.69
C PHE A 4 1.01 -18.34 6.78
N TYR A 5 1.07 -17.89 5.54
CA TYR A 5 0.07 -18.21 4.53
C TYR A 5 0.73 -18.94 3.36
N LEU A 6 -0.03 -19.79 2.67
CA LEU A 6 0.39 -20.41 1.41
C LEU A 6 -0.19 -19.66 0.21
N ASN A 7 0.38 -19.91 -0.96
CA ASN A 7 -0.10 -19.35 -2.23
C ASN A 7 -1.60 -19.59 -2.47
N ARG A 8 -2.10 -20.79 -2.15
CA ARG A 8 -3.51 -21.16 -2.33
C ARG A 8 -4.41 -20.36 -1.40
N ASP A 9 -3.99 -20.20 -0.14
CA ASP A 9 -4.75 -19.46 0.88
C ASP A 9 -4.90 -17.99 0.50
N LEU A 10 -3.79 -17.33 0.12
CA LEU A 10 -3.81 -15.93 -0.26
C LEU A 10 -4.57 -15.70 -1.57
N SER A 11 -4.40 -16.60 -2.54
CA SER A 11 -5.15 -16.55 -3.80
C SER A 11 -6.67 -16.62 -3.55
N ALA A 12 -7.12 -17.56 -2.72
CA ALA A 12 -8.53 -17.73 -2.40
C ALA A 12 -9.07 -16.54 -1.60
N ARG A 13 -8.39 -16.14 -0.51
CA ARG A 13 -8.83 -15.06 0.37
C ARG A 13 -8.89 -13.70 -0.32
N LEU A 14 -7.91 -13.40 -1.17
CA LEU A 14 -7.81 -12.10 -1.85
C LEU A 14 -8.54 -12.08 -3.21
N GLY A 15 -9.10 -13.22 -3.66
CA GLY A 15 -9.75 -13.32 -4.97
C GLY A 15 -8.79 -13.10 -6.15
N ILE A 16 -7.49 -13.32 -5.95
CA ILE A 16 -6.46 -13.14 -6.98
C ILE A 16 -6.16 -14.50 -7.61
N PRO A 17 -6.19 -14.64 -8.96
CA PRO A 17 -5.85 -15.91 -9.61
C PRO A 17 -4.48 -16.43 -9.16
N LEU A 18 -4.41 -17.73 -8.82
CA LEU A 18 -3.21 -18.35 -8.24
C LEU A 18 -1.95 -18.15 -9.09
N SER A 19 -2.07 -18.25 -10.42
CA SER A 19 -0.97 -18.01 -11.36
C SER A 19 -0.45 -16.56 -11.30
N ARG A 20 -1.36 -15.60 -11.17
CA ARG A 20 -1.06 -14.18 -11.03
C ARG A 20 -0.37 -13.90 -9.70
N TRP A 21 -0.90 -14.43 -8.60
CA TRP A 21 -0.28 -14.32 -7.28
C TRP A 21 1.15 -14.87 -7.27
N LYS A 22 1.34 -16.10 -7.78
CA LYS A 22 2.67 -16.72 -7.90
C LYS A 22 3.63 -15.90 -8.77
N ARG A 23 3.13 -15.28 -9.84
CA ARG A 23 3.95 -14.38 -10.67
C ARG A 23 4.39 -13.16 -9.87
N TRP A 24 3.47 -12.44 -9.22
CA TRP A 24 3.81 -11.26 -8.42
C TRP A 24 4.76 -11.59 -7.27
N SER A 25 4.55 -12.70 -6.56
CA SER A 25 5.47 -13.13 -5.51
C SER A 25 6.91 -13.30 -6.00
N ARG A 26 7.10 -13.92 -7.18
CA ARG A 26 8.44 -14.10 -7.75
C ARG A 26 9.10 -12.79 -8.16
N GLU A 27 8.31 -11.79 -8.56
CA GLU A 27 8.82 -10.49 -9.01
C GLU A 27 9.14 -9.53 -7.86
N PHE A 28 8.41 -9.63 -6.75
CA PHE A 28 8.45 -8.62 -5.67
C PHE A 28 9.04 -9.10 -4.36
N LEU A 29 9.27 -10.40 -4.21
CA LEU A 29 9.98 -10.94 -3.05
C LEU A 29 11.29 -11.59 -3.50
N PRO A 30 12.30 -11.66 -2.61
CA PRO A 30 13.49 -12.44 -2.88
C PRO A 30 13.14 -13.92 -3.15
N PRO A 31 14.08 -14.68 -3.75
CA PRO A 31 13.97 -16.13 -3.84
C PRO A 31 13.59 -16.73 -2.48
N ASP A 32 12.77 -17.79 -2.52
CA ASP A 32 12.32 -18.46 -1.30
C ASP A 32 13.54 -19.03 -0.56
N PRO A 33 13.78 -18.63 0.70
CA PRO A 33 14.92 -19.11 1.48
C PRO A 33 14.91 -20.63 1.67
N LEU A 34 13.74 -21.28 1.67
CA LEU A 34 13.63 -22.74 1.82
C LEU A 34 13.62 -23.46 0.47
N GLY A 35 13.09 -22.81 -0.57
CA GLY A 35 12.97 -23.39 -1.91
C GLY A 35 14.31 -23.63 -2.62
N GLY A 36 15.39 -22.96 -2.18
CA GLY A 36 16.75 -23.19 -2.70
C GLY A 36 17.46 -24.41 -2.11
N HIS A 37 17.07 -24.88 -0.92
CA HIS A 37 17.74 -25.97 -0.21
C HIS A 37 17.03 -27.31 -0.32
N GLN A 38 15.70 -27.33 -0.50
CA GLN A 38 14.92 -28.56 -0.68
C GLN A 38 13.84 -28.37 -1.75
N SER A 39 13.98 -29.11 -2.85
CA SER A 39 12.95 -29.18 -3.88
C SER A 39 11.66 -29.75 -3.29
N GLY A 40 10.53 -29.05 -3.46
CA GLY A 40 9.20 -29.53 -3.06
C GLY A 40 8.48 -28.69 -1.99
N TYR A 41 9.14 -27.75 -1.33
CA TYR A 41 8.49 -26.89 -0.35
C TYR A 41 7.74 -25.72 -1.00
N ALA A 42 6.49 -25.51 -0.57
CA ALA A 42 5.68 -24.39 -1.01
C ALA A 42 6.06 -23.11 -0.24
N ARG A 43 6.23 -22.01 -0.97
CA ARG A 43 6.50 -20.69 -0.38
C ARG A 43 5.48 -20.33 0.68
N GLN A 44 5.99 -20.02 1.86
CA GLN A 44 5.25 -19.46 2.98
C GLN A 44 5.43 -17.94 2.99
N TYR A 45 4.35 -17.22 3.30
CA TYR A 45 4.33 -15.77 3.35
C TYR A 45 4.08 -15.33 4.79
N SER A 46 4.91 -14.43 5.31
CA SER A 46 4.51 -13.62 6.45
C SER A 46 3.39 -12.65 6.03
N THR A 47 2.64 -12.12 7.00
CA THR A 47 1.64 -11.07 6.72
C THR A 47 2.27 -9.88 5.99
N LYS A 48 3.50 -9.50 6.37
CA LYS A 48 4.29 -8.46 5.71
C LYS A 48 4.53 -8.78 4.24
N ASP A 49 5.08 -9.96 3.95
CA ASP A 49 5.41 -10.35 2.58
C ASP A 49 4.16 -10.43 1.70
N ALA A 50 3.08 -10.97 2.26
CA ALA A 50 1.79 -11.02 1.58
C ALA A 50 1.25 -9.61 1.28
N PHE A 51 1.32 -8.68 2.23
CA PHE A 51 0.87 -7.31 2.01
C PHE A 51 1.72 -6.59 0.94
N LEU A 52 3.05 -6.74 1.00
CA LEU A 52 3.95 -6.14 0.01
C LEU A 52 3.67 -6.67 -1.41
N VAL A 53 3.44 -7.97 -1.58
CA VAL A 53 3.06 -8.56 -2.87
C VAL A 53 1.69 -8.07 -3.34
N TYR A 54 0.73 -7.94 -2.42
CA TYR A 54 -0.61 -7.44 -2.73
C TYR A 54 -0.57 -5.99 -3.21
N LEU A 55 0.12 -5.11 -2.48
CA LEU A 55 0.30 -3.71 -2.85
C LEU A 55 1.04 -3.57 -4.19
N ALA A 56 2.13 -4.31 -4.39
CA ALA A 56 2.85 -4.28 -5.66
C ALA A 56 1.99 -4.77 -6.84
N GLY A 57 1.14 -5.78 -6.60
CA GLY A 57 0.14 -6.23 -7.55
C GLY A 57 -0.85 -5.13 -7.94
N PHE A 58 -1.34 -4.35 -6.97
CA PHE A 58 -2.19 -3.19 -7.20
C PHE A 58 -1.49 -2.10 -8.03
N LEU A 59 -0.23 -1.78 -7.71
CA LEU A 59 0.56 -0.81 -8.48
C LEU A 59 0.67 -1.19 -9.96
N VAL A 60 0.86 -2.48 -10.26
CA VAL A 60 1.01 -2.96 -11.64
C VAL A 60 -0.32 -3.10 -12.35
N SER A 61 -1.30 -3.75 -11.73
CA SER A 61 -2.55 -4.12 -12.39
C SER A 61 -3.58 -3.00 -12.42
N THR A 62 -3.60 -2.14 -11.40
CA THR A 62 -4.57 -1.04 -11.29
C THR A 62 -3.98 0.28 -11.75
N LEU A 63 -2.75 0.61 -11.32
CA LEU A 63 -2.11 1.90 -11.65
C LEU A 63 -1.22 1.84 -12.90
N GLY A 64 -0.99 0.65 -13.46
CA GLY A 64 -0.25 0.47 -14.71
C GLY A 64 1.27 0.69 -14.61
N PHE A 65 1.85 0.65 -13.40
CA PHE A 65 3.30 0.73 -13.26
C PHE A 65 3.98 -0.52 -13.84
N SER A 66 5.14 -0.34 -14.47
CA SER A 66 5.98 -1.47 -14.88
C SER A 66 6.52 -2.22 -13.65
N ILE A 67 6.89 -3.50 -13.81
CA ILE A 67 7.46 -4.29 -12.71
C ILE A 67 8.68 -3.59 -12.06
N PRO A 68 9.66 -3.05 -12.82
CA PRO A 68 10.78 -2.33 -12.22
C PRO A 68 10.35 -1.08 -11.46
N ALA A 69 9.37 -0.32 -11.98
CA ALA A 69 8.85 0.86 -11.30
C ALA A 69 8.15 0.50 -9.99
N ALA A 70 7.25 -0.49 -10.01
CA ALA A 70 6.55 -0.96 -8.82
C ALA A 70 7.53 -1.49 -7.76
N ARG A 71 8.60 -2.18 -8.17
CA ARG A 71 9.66 -2.66 -7.26
C ARG A 71 10.39 -1.49 -6.59
N GLN A 72 10.74 -0.45 -7.35
CA GLN A 72 11.37 0.76 -6.81
C GLN A 72 10.46 1.49 -5.81
N ILE A 73 9.18 1.65 -6.17
CA ILE A 73 8.16 2.29 -5.32
C ILE A 73 8.05 1.51 -4.00
N LEU A 74 7.89 0.19 -4.08
CA LEU A 74 7.76 -0.65 -2.90
C LEU A 74 9.00 -0.59 -2.01
N HIS A 75 10.19 -0.66 -2.60
CA HIS A 75 11.46 -0.56 -1.88
C HIS A 75 11.54 0.75 -1.09
N ASP A 76 11.25 1.89 -1.74
CA ASP A 76 11.31 3.20 -1.09
C ASP A 76 10.26 3.35 0.03
N LEU A 77 9.08 2.75 -0.13
CA LEU A 77 8.00 2.81 0.85
C LEU A 77 8.12 1.79 1.99
N THR A 78 8.88 0.71 1.80
CA THR A 78 8.95 -0.42 2.73
C THR A 78 9.27 0.00 4.18
N PRO A 79 10.23 0.89 4.46
CA PRO A 79 10.49 1.32 5.85
C PRO A 79 9.27 2.00 6.49
N TRP A 80 8.58 2.86 5.73
CA TRP A 80 7.40 3.56 6.21
C TRP A 80 6.22 2.60 6.41
N LEU A 81 6.01 1.67 5.47
CA LEU A 81 4.98 0.63 5.57
C LEU A 81 5.24 -0.28 6.78
N ASN A 82 6.45 -0.79 6.96
CA ASN A 82 6.73 -1.67 8.10
C ASN A 82 6.33 -1.00 9.43
N LYS A 83 6.77 0.24 9.64
CA LYS A 83 6.48 0.99 10.85
C LYS A 83 4.98 1.29 11.03
N ASN A 84 4.33 1.89 10.02
CA ASN A 84 3.00 2.49 10.21
C ASN A 84 1.85 1.54 9.86
N VAL A 85 2.08 0.58 8.97
CA VAL A 85 1.05 -0.29 8.38
C VAL A 85 1.11 -1.69 9.01
N ILE A 86 2.31 -2.24 9.16
CA ILE A 86 2.49 -3.66 9.49
C ILE A 86 2.71 -3.86 10.99
N GLU A 87 3.59 -3.07 11.61
CA GLU A 87 3.97 -3.19 13.03
C GLU A 87 2.98 -2.47 13.95
N ASN A 88 2.65 -1.22 13.64
CA ASN A 88 1.74 -0.43 14.47
C ASN A 88 0.27 -0.87 14.35
N GLY A 89 -0.04 -1.78 13.42
CA GLY A 89 -1.40 -2.27 13.22
C GLY A 89 -2.41 -1.13 13.21
N ALA A 90 -2.12 -0.01 12.52
CA ALA A 90 -2.98 1.17 12.52
C ALA A 90 -4.42 0.90 12.06
N TRP A 91 -4.68 -0.31 11.53
CA TRP A 91 -6.00 -0.82 11.16
C TRP A 91 -6.43 -2.09 11.93
N ALA A 92 -5.58 -2.61 12.83
CA ALA A 92 -5.95 -3.66 13.78
C ALA A 92 -6.68 -3.09 15.01
N ALA A 93 -6.48 -1.80 15.32
CA ALA A 93 -7.17 -1.14 16.44
C ALA A 93 -8.70 -1.08 16.27
N ASP A 94 -9.21 -1.07 15.03
CA ASP A 94 -10.65 -1.05 14.74
C ASP A 94 -11.34 -2.41 14.85
N LEU A 95 -10.58 -3.51 14.95
CA LEU A 95 -11.14 -4.85 15.15
C LEU A 95 -11.33 -5.18 16.64
N SER A 96 -10.78 -4.35 17.53
CA SER A 96 -10.90 -4.47 18.99
C SER A 96 -11.86 -3.42 19.55
N GLY A 97 -13.08 -3.31 19.02
CA GLY A 97 -14.29 -2.86 19.74
C GLY A 97 -14.33 -1.47 20.40
N ASP A 98 -13.26 -0.67 20.40
CA ASP A 98 -13.23 0.65 21.03
C ASP A 98 -13.41 1.73 19.96
N ALA A 99 -14.68 1.97 19.65
CA ALA A 99 -15.13 2.99 18.71
C ALA A 99 -14.94 4.40 19.31
N ALA A 100 -13.95 5.17 18.83
CA ALA A 100 -13.96 6.64 18.96
C ALA A 100 -13.02 7.40 18.02
N VAL A 101 -12.00 6.78 17.42
CA VAL A 101 -11.09 7.46 16.48
C VAL A 101 -11.33 6.89 15.10
N GLY A 102 -12.03 7.65 14.23
CA GLY A 102 -12.27 7.23 12.85
C GLY A 102 -10.97 6.79 12.19
N SER A 103 -10.99 5.65 11.51
CA SER A 103 -9.83 5.05 10.87
C SER A 103 -9.06 6.12 10.08
N PRO A 104 -7.74 6.26 10.27
CA PRO A 104 -6.99 7.31 9.60
C PRO A 104 -7.06 7.06 8.09
N CYS A 105 -7.68 7.99 7.38
CA CYS A 105 -7.69 7.98 5.91
C CYS A 105 -6.31 8.44 5.44
N ILE A 106 -5.56 7.49 4.89
CA ILE A 106 -4.17 7.65 4.48
C ILE A 106 -4.09 7.46 2.97
N ASP A 107 -3.71 8.52 2.27
CA ASP A 107 -3.42 8.48 0.85
C ASP A 107 -1.92 8.48 0.60
N LEU A 108 -1.46 7.57 -0.25
CA LEU A 108 -0.14 7.61 -0.84
C LEU A 108 -0.23 8.34 -2.19
N ILE A 109 0.58 9.38 -2.33
CA ILE A 109 0.68 10.19 -3.55
C ILE A 109 2.04 9.89 -4.19
N ILE A 110 2.02 9.27 -5.37
CA ILE A 110 3.20 8.90 -6.14
C ILE A 110 3.37 9.91 -7.28
N MET A 111 4.52 10.57 -7.35
CA MET A 111 4.79 11.57 -8.38
C MET A 111 6.08 11.21 -9.12
N PRO A 112 6.13 11.35 -10.47
CA PRO A 112 7.37 11.21 -11.20
C PRO A 112 8.33 12.35 -10.83
N ALA A 113 9.63 12.06 -10.75
CA ALA A 113 10.64 13.11 -10.71
C ALA A 113 10.70 13.85 -12.06
N ARG A 114 10.82 15.18 -12.04
CA ARG A 114 10.68 16.01 -13.25
C ARG A 114 11.89 15.90 -14.20
N ARG A 115 13.07 15.50 -13.73
CA ARG A 115 14.27 15.23 -14.55
C ARG A 115 14.64 13.75 -14.51
N LYS A 116 15.48 13.32 -15.47
CA LYS A 116 16.17 12.00 -15.50
C LYS A 116 17.19 11.86 -14.36
N VAL A 117 16.81 12.19 -13.13
CA VAL A 117 17.63 12.10 -11.93
C VAL A 117 17.02 11.03 -11.05
N THR A 118 17.86 10.19 -10.46
CA THR A 118 17.45 9.24 -9.42
C THR A 118 17.12 10.00 -8.14
N PRO A 119 15.97 9.77 -7.50
CA PRO A 119 14.97 8.72 -7.78
C PRO A 119 13.96 9.07 -8.87
N ALA A 120 13.50 8.06 -9.62
CA ALA A 120 12.47 8.23 -10.65
C ALA A 120 11.10 8.68 -10.09
N PHE A 121 10.87 8.48 -8.79
CA PHE A 121 9.62 8.82 -8.11
C PHE A 121 9.87 9.51 -6.77
N THR A 122 8.86 10.23 -6.35
CA THR A 122 8.78 10.94 -5.07
C THR A 122 7.44 10.64 -4.45
N TYR A 123 7.39 10.61 -3.12
CA TYR A 123 6.22 10.10 -2.40
C TYR A 123 5.82 11.03 -1.29
N ARG A 124 4.52 11.27 -1.18
CA ARG A 124 3.91 11.90 -0.02
C ARG A 124 2.87 10.97 0.57
N ILE A 125 2.82 10.97 1.88
CA ILE A 125 1.72 10.37 2.64
C ILE A 125 0.86 11.53 3.11
N ARG A 126 -0.40 11.54 2.70
CA ARG A 126 -1.41 12.45 3.20
C ARG A 126 -2.26 11.72 4.23
N SER A 127 -2.32 12.25 5.44
CA SER A 127 -3.22 11.76 6.48
C SER A 127 -4.33 12.77 6.66
N ARG A 128 -5.58 12.40 6.37
CA ARG A 128 -6.73 13.28 6.52
C ARG A 128 -7.11 13.41 7.99
N ILE A 129 -7.21 14.65 8.46
CA ILE A 129 -7.68 15.00 9.81
C ILE A 129 -9.20 15.15 9.80
N GLU A 130 -9.73 15.94 8.87
CA GLU A 130 -11.15 16.31 8.86
C GLU A 130 -11.63 16.62 7.45
N ARG A 131 -12.90 16.35 7.16
CA ARG A 131 -13.60 16.83 5.96
C ARG A 131 -14.91 17.49 6.36
N LYS A 132 -15.08 18.76 6.01
CA LYS A 132 -16.33 19.50 6.21
C LYS A 132 -17.00 19.75 4.88
N THR A 133 -18.31 19.55 4.84
CA THR A 133 -19.15 20.11 3.80
C THR A 133 -19.42 21.56 4.16
N LEU A 134 -19.18 22.46 3.21
CA LEU A 134 -19.58 23.85 3.30
C LEU A 134 -20.65 24.08 2.24
N GLU A 135 -21.85 24.47 2.68
CA GLU A 135 -22.89 24.88 1.74
C GLU A 135 -22.76 26.38 1.49
N GLU A 136 -22.42 26.73 0.26
CA GLU A 136 -22.32 28.12 -0.19
C GLU A 136 -23.34 28.33 -1.32
N GLY A 137 -24.56 28.75 -0.93
CA GLY A 137 -25.69 28.86 -1.85
C GLY A 137 -26.13 27.51 -2.39
N GLU A 138 -26.20 27.36 -3.72
CA GLU A 138 -26.50 26.08 -4.39
C GLU A 138 -25.26 25.18 -4.59
N THR A 139 -24.08 25.63 -4.16
CA THR A 139 -22.83 24.89 -4.37
C THR A 139 -22.41 24.15 -3.10
N THR A 140 -22.26 22.83 -3.21
CA THR A 140 -21.64 22.01 -2.16
C THR A 140 -20.12 22.07 -2.30
N LEU A 141 -19.46 22.77 -1.40
CA LEU A 141 -18.01 22.78 -1.28
C LEU A 141 -17.56 21.78 -0.22
N TRP A 142 -16.34 21.27 -0.37
CA TRP A 142 -15.73 20.40 0.62
C TRP A 142 -14.39 20.99 1.05
N GLN A 143 -14.22 21.19 2.35
CA GLN A 143 -12.96 21.58 2.95
C GLN A 143 -12.32 20.35 3.60
N GLU A 144 -11.09 20.03 3.18
CA GLU A 144 -10.31 18.94 3.76
C GLU A 144 -9.13 19.52 4.55
N GLN A 145 -8.98 19.08 5.80
CA GLN A 145 -7.79 19.31 6.61
C GLN A 145 -6.96 18.02 6.63
N PHE A 146 -5.67 18.14 6.36
CA PHE A 146 -4.76 17.01 6.29
C PHE A 146 -3.35 17.39 6.73
N THR A 147 -2.56 16.39 7.10
CA THR A 147 -1.10 16.50 7.21
C THR A 147 -0.44 15.80 6.03
N GLU A 148 0.71 16.29 5.59
CA GLU A 148 1.52 15.63 4.55
C GLU A 148 2.92 15.32 5.10
N GLN A 149 3.35 14.08 4.94
CA GLN A 149 4.72 13.63 5.19
C GLN A 149 5.41 13.31 3.86
N VAL A 150 6.60 13.86 3.64
CA VAL A 150 7.45 13.51 2.49
C VAL A 150 8.31 12.31 2.86
N ILE A 151 8.21 11.19 2.13
CA ILE A 151 9.07 10.02 2.38
C ILE A 151 10.42 10.20 1.68
N LYS A 152 10.39 10.69 0.45
CA LYS A 152 11.59 10.92 -0.36
C LYS A 152 11.41 12.23 -1.11
N PRO A 153 12.21 13.27 -0.80
CA PRO A 153 12.11 14.53 -1.50
C PRO A 153 12.44 14.31 -2.98
N GLY A 154 11.65 14.96 -3.83
CA GLY A 154 11.97 15.16 -5.23
C GLY A 154 12.87 16.36 -5.45
N GLU A 155 12.85 16.85 -6.69
CA GLU A 155 13.34 18.19 -6.98
C GLU A 155 12.68 19.23 -6.04
N PRO A 156 13.44 20.26 -5.61
CA PRO A 156 12.93 21.29 -4.72
C PRO A 156 11.70 21.98 -5.29
N LEU A 157 10.74 22.27 -4.41
CA LEU A 157 9.49 22.97 -4.69
C LEU A 157 9.72 24.47 -4.97
N THR A 158 10.49 24.83 -5.99
CA THR A 158 10.63 26.24 -6.41
C THR A 158 9.54 26.71 -7.37
N ALA A 159 8.54 25.86 -7.68
CA ALA A 159 7.54 26.12 -8.73
C ALA A 159 6.08 26.27 -8.25
N GLY A 160 5.82 26.40 -6.95
CA GLY A 160 4.52 26.87 -6.42
C GLY A 160 3.25 26.06 -6.72
N CYS A 161 3.30 24.98 -7.50
CA CYS A 161 2.11 24.21 -7.89
C CYS A 161 2.16 22.77 -7.35
N TYR A 162 1.03 22.31 -6.80
CA TYR A 162 0.80 20.91 -6.48
C TYR A 162 1.01 20.04 -7.74
N PRO A 163 1.61 18.85 -7.63
CA PRO A 163 1.98 18.06 -8.81
C PRO A 163 0.77 17.62 -9.63
N ALA A 164 0.74 18.02 -10.91
CA ALA A 164 -0.38 17.80 -11.82
C ALA A 164 -0.51 16.37 -12.38
N CYS A 165 0.49 15.49 -12.17
CA CYS A 165 0.53 14.13 -12.74
C CYS A 165 0.70 13.05 -11.66
N ALA A 166 0.18 13.29 -10.45
CA ALA A 166 0.29 12.34 -9.36
C ALA A 166 -0.65 11.13 -9.54
N ARG A 167 -0.20 9.96 -9.11
CA ARG A 167 -1.04 8.78 -8.89
C ARG A 167 -1.40 8.70 -7.41
N TRP A 168 -2.69 8.66 -7.13
CA TRP A 168 -3.23 8.55 -5.79
C TRP A 168 -3.56 7.10 -5.48
N VAL A 169 -3.26 6.71 -4.25
CA VAL A 169 -3.48 5.37 -3.73
C VAL A 169 -4.12 5.52 -2.36
N ASP A 170 -5.39 5.11 -2.25
CA ASP A 170 -6.06 4.97 -0.95
C ASP A 170 -5.40 3.80 -0.21
N LEU A 171 -4.38 4.12 0.57
CA LEU A 171 -3.56 3.14 1.26
C LEU A 171 -4.33 2.52 2.43
N SER A 172 -5.18 3.32 3.09
CA SER A 172 -6.14 2.86 4.10
C SER A 172 -7.06 1.78 3.54
N GLY A 173 -7.80 2.06 2.47
CA GLY A 173 -8.76 1.11 1.90
C GLY A 173 -8.09 -0.16 1.35
N ILE A 174 -6.89 -0.05 0.76
CA ILE A 174 -6.12 -1.21 0.31
C ILE A 174 -5.70 -2.09 1.50
N ALA A 175 -5.22 -1.48 2.57
CA ALA A 175 -4.80 -2.20 3.76
C ALA A 175 -5.98 -2.85 4.48
N GLU A 176 -7.04 -2.09 4.74
CA GLU A 176 -8.28 -2.60 5.35
C GLU A 176 -8.83 -3.79 4.59
N HIS A 177 -8.96 -3.68 3.26
CA HIS A 177 -9.41 -4.80 2.44
C HIS A 177 -8.49 -6.02 2.59
N PHE A 178 -7.17 -5.82 2.53
CA PHE A 178 -6.21 -6.91 2.68
C PHE A 178 -6.36 -7.60 4.04
N PHE A 179 -6.31 -6.85 5.15
CA PHE A 179 -6.35 -7.43 6.48
C PHE A 179 -7.70 -8.07 6.79
N ALA A 180 -8.82 -7.47 6.35
CA ALA A 180 -10.15 -8.05 6.50
C ALA A 180 -10.27 -9.44 5.84
N ARG A 181 -9.67 -9.63 4.66
CA ARG A 181 -9.65 -10.95 3.98
C ARG A 181 -8.76 -11.99 4.67
N LEU A 182 -7.77 -11.54 5.43
CA LEU A 182 -6.86 -12.41 6.17
C LEU A 182 -7.45 -12.84 7.54
N THR A 183 -8.33 -12.02 8.11
CA THR A 183 -9.01 -12.29 9.39
C THR A 183 -10.34 -13.00 9.22
N SER A 184 -11.08 -12.79 8.13
CA SER A 184 -12.31 -13.53 7.85
C SER A 184 -11.99 -15.03 7.81
N ASN A 185 -12.55 -15.80 8.74
CA ASN A 185 -12.47 -17.26 8.69
C ASN A 185 -13.16 -17.72 7.41
N ALA A 186 -12.40 -18.32 6.50
CA ALA A 186 -12.97 -18.99 5.35
C ALA A 186 -13.85 -20.12 5.91
N SER A 187 -15.17 -19.92 5.82
CA SER A 187 -16.19 -20.91 6.17
C SER A 187 -16.27 -21.96 5.07
#